data_AF-A0A9D2K997-F1
#
_entry.id   AF-A0A9D2K997-F1
#
_cell.length_a   1.000
_cell.length_b   1.000
_cell.length_c   1.000
_cell.angle_alpha   90.00
_cell.angle_beta   90.00
_cell.angle_gamma   90.00
#
_symmetry.space_group_name_H-M   'P 1'
#
loop_
_entity.id
_entity.type
_entity.pdbx_description
1 polymer ?
#
loop_
_entity_poly.entity_id
_entity_poly.type
_entity_poly.pdbx_seq_one_letter_code
_entity_poly.pdbx_strand_id
1 'polypeptide(L)'
;MPSKDRPSPGARAAPQRSRKKRRAIREYLELLLKLDMPPEDKEAAALLGVPEKDMNNAMRLALSLFRKAAAGDLSALKEIRAITEDEFSGGNVVIHIVDDLK
;
A
#
# COMPACT_ATOMS: atom_id res chain seq x y z
N MET A 1 -24.62 -45.62 8.73
CA MET A 1 -23.89 -44.50 8.08
C MET A 1 -24.44 -43.18 8.60
N PRO A 2 -23.70 -42.39 9.40
CA PRO A 2 -24.13 -41.06 9.80
C PRO A 2 -23.47 -39.94 8.98
N SER A 3 -24.17 -38.82 8.94
CA SER A 3 -24.13 -37.68 8.01
C SER A 3 -22.93 -36.74 8.15
N LYS A 4 -22.27 -36.48 7.01
CA LYS A 4 -21.98 -35.16 6.38
C LYS A 4 -21.77 -33.95 7.31
N ASP A 5 -20.50 -33.64 7.55
CA ASP A 5 -19.88 -32.30 7.58
C ASP A 5 -20.77 -31.09 7.91
N ARG A 6 -21.21 -30.94 9.16
CA ARG A 6 -21.63 -29.63 9.68
C ARG A 6 -20.56 -29.08 10.63
N PRO A 7 -19.85 -27.99 10.27
CA PRO A 7 -18.92 -27.37 11.20
C PRO A 7 -19.68 -26.87 12.43
N SER A 8 -19.12 -27.16 13.61
CA SER A 8 -19.70 -26.78 14.90
C SER A 8 -19.91 -25.26 14.99
N PRO A 9 -20.88 -24.77 15.78
CA PRO A 9 -21.16 -23.35 15.91
C PRO A 9 -19.93 -22.51 16.29
N GLY A 10 -19.03 -23.07 17.11
CA GLY A 10 -17.75 -22.43 17.48
C GLY A 10 -16.78 -22.29 16.30
N ALA A 11 -16.72 -23.28 15.40
CA ALA A 11 -15.87 -23.23 14.21
C ALA A 11 -16.36 -22.22 13.16
N ARG A 12 -17.66 -21.90 13.12
CA ARG A 12 -18.20 -20.84 12.25
C ARG A 12 -18.05 -19.44 12.87
N ALA A 13 -18.08 -19.34 14.20
CA ALA A 13 -18.00 -18.06 14.92
C ALA A 13 -16.58 -17.44 14.93
N ALA A 14 -15.52 -18.25 15.03
CA ALA A 14 -14.14 -17.74 15.05
C ALA A 14 -13.72 -17.04 13.74
N PRO A 15 -13.99 -17.59 12.54
CA PRO A 15 -13.76 -16.90 11.28
C PRO A 15 -14.52 -15.57 11.19
N GLN A 16 -15.78 -15.54 11.66
CA GLN A 16 -16.62 -14.34 11.61
C GLN A 16 -16.12 -13.22 12.54
N ARG A 17 -15.68 -13.56 13.76
CA ARG A 17 -15.04 -12.60 14.68
C ARG A 17 -13.75 -12.03 14.10
N SER A 18 -12.92 -12.88 13.48
CA SER A 18 -11.68 -12.44 12.83
C SER A 18 -11.93 -11.50 11.65
N ARG A 19 -12.97 -11.76 10.83
CA ARG A 19 -13.40 -10.89 9.73
C ARG A 19 -13.86 -9.53 10.25
N LYS A 20 -14.67 -9.50 11.31
CA LYS A 20 -15.11 -8.24 11.95
C LYS A 20 -13.92 -7.42 12.48
N LYS A 21 -12.96 -8.06 13.15
CA LYS A 21 -11.75 -7.39 13.64
C LYS A 21 -10.91 -6.82 12.50
N ARG A 22 -10.68 -7.59 11.43
CA ARG A 22 -9.95 -7.10 10.23
C ARG A 22 -10.65 -5.92 9.58
N ARG A 23 -11.99 -5.94 9.50
CA ARG A 23 -12.78 -4.83 8.99
C ARG A 23 -12.59 -3.56 9.83
N ALA A 24 -12.72 -3.67 11.15
CA ALA A 24 -12.52 -2.52 12.04
C ALA A 24 -11.10 -1.92 11.90
N ILE A 25 -10.07 -2.77 11.84
CA ILE A 25 -8.69 -2.31 11.63
C ILE A 25 -8.54 -1.60 10.28
N ARG A 26 -9.16 -2.13 9.21
CA ARG A 26 -9.16 -1.49 7.90
C ARG A 26 -9.81 -0.11 7.97
N GLU A 27 -10.98 0.01 8.60
CA GLU A 27 -11.68 1.29 8.78
C GLU A 27 -10.81 2.30 9.57
N TYR A 28 -10.14 1.87 10.62
CA TYR A 28 -9.18 2.72 11.35
C TYR A 28 -7.98 3.13 10.50
N LEU A 29 -7.43 2.23 9.70
CA LEU A 29 -6.33 2.54 8.78
C LEU A 29 -6.77 3.54 7.71
N GLU A 30 -7.94 3.37 7.11
CA GLU A 30 -8.50 4.31 6.13
C GLU A 30 -8.66 5.72 6.71
N LEU A 31 -9.02 5.84 7.99
CA LEU A 31 -9.07 7.13 8.69
C LEU A 31 -7.67 7.72 8.86
N LEU A 32 -6.70 6.92 9.34
CA LEU A 32 -5.33 7.38 9.54
C LEU A 32 -4.67 7.83 8.24
N LEU A 33 -4.93 7.13 7.13
CA LEU A 33 -4.39 7.43 5.81
C LEU A 33 -4.91 8.75 5.23
N LYS A 34 -6.12 9.17 5.63
CA LYS A 34 -6.74 10.44 5.20
C LYS A 34 -6.28 11.65 6.01
N LEU A 35 -5.63 11.44 7.16
CA LEU A 35 -5.10 12.54 7.95
C LEU A 35 -4.00 13.28 7.19
N ASP A 36 -3.89 14.57 7.48
CA ASP A 36 -2.89 15.46 6.89
C ASP A 36 -1.47 14.94 7.15
N MET A 37 -0.60 15.16 6.18
CA MET A 37 0.81 14.80 6.30
C MET A 37 1.48 15.66 7.39
N PRO A 38 2.41 15.10 8.17
CA PRO A 38 3.17 15.88 9.14
C PRO A 38 3.95 17.03 8.47
N PRO A 39 4.06 18.22 9.09
CA PRO A 39 4.72 19.39 8.50
C PRO A 39 6.15 19.12 8.01
N GLU A 40 6.91 18.29 8.73
CA GLU A 40 8.29 17.93 8.42
C GLU A 40 8.44 17.18 7.08
N ASP A 41 7.39 16.51 6.61
CA ASP A 41 7.41 15.74 5.36
C ASP A 41 6.81 16.55 4.18
N LYS A 42 6.07 17.64 4.45
CA LYS A 42 5.37 18.43 3.43
C LYS A 42 6.32 19.13 2.46
N GLU A 43 7.42 19.68 2.94
CA GLU A 43 8.42 20.36 2.09
C GLU A 43 9.02 19.38 1.08
N ALA A 44 9.40 18.19 1.55
CA ALA A 44 9.96 17.17 0.69
C ALA A 44 8.93 16.59 -0.30
N ALA A 45 7.64 16.56 0.08
CA ALA A 45 6.55 16.22 -0.84
C ALA A 45 6.34 17.31 -1.91
N ALA A 46 6.40 18.59 -1.53
CA ALA A 46 6.27 19.72 -2.44
C ALA A 46 7.38 19.74 -3.49
N LEU A 47 8.63 19.48 -3.08
CA LEU A 47 9.77 19.37 -4.01
C LEU A 47 9.60 18.25 -5.04
N LEU A 48 8.82 17.22 -4.72
CA LEU A 48 8.49 16.12 -5.63
C LEU A 48 7.22 16.40 -6.45
N GLY A 49 6.66 17.61 -6.37
CA GLY A 49 5.50 18.03 -7.16
C GLY A 49 4.15 17.56 -6.61
N VAL A 50 4.09 17.08 -5.37
CA VAL A 50 2.83 16.72 -4.72
C VAL A 50 2.05 18.00 -4.40
N PRO A 51 0.81 18.18 -4.86
CA PRO A 51 0.01 19.35 -4.53
C PRO A 51 -0.48 19.26 -3.08
N GLU A 52 -0.61 20.41 -2.41
CA GLU A 52 -0.96 20.49 -0.98
C GLU A 52 -2.26 19.74 -0.63
N LYS A 53 -3.26 19.79 -1.51
CA LYS A 53 -4.54 19.07 -1.35
C LYS A 53 -4.40 17.55 -1.23
N ASP A 54 -3.30 16.99 -1.75
CA ASP A 54 -3.03 15.55 -1.77
C ASP A 54 -1.96 15.15 -0.73
N MET A 55 -1.48 16.10 0.08
CA MET A 55 -0.51 15.85 1.16
C MET A 55 -1.16 15.20 2.38
N ASN A 56 -1.47 13.91 2.28
CA ASN A 56 -1.99 13.11 3.39
C ASN A 56 -1.03 11.97 3.76
N ASN A 57 -1.38 11.22 4.81
CA ASN A 57 -0.59 10.07 5.25
C ASN A 57 -0.49 8.95 4.20
N ALA A 58 -1.49 8.78 3.32
CA ALA A 58 -1.37 7.84 2.20
C ALA A 58 -0.25 8.26 1.23
N MET A 59 -0.21 9.53 0.87
CA MET A 59 0.86 10.09 0.03
C MET A 59 2.22 9.98 0.71
N ARG A 60 2.29 10.21 2.03
CA ARG A 60 3.51 10.03 2.82
C ARG A 60 4.09 8.61 2.67
N LEU A 61 3.23 7.59 2.74
CA LEU A 61 3.63 6.20 2.56
C LEU A 61 4.09 5.92 1.13
N ALA A 62 3.39 6.47 0.13
CA ALA A 62 3.80 6.35 -1.28
C ALA A 62 5.19 6.96 -1.52
N LEU A 63 5.45 8.14 -0.96
CA LEU A 63 6.77 8.79 -1.02
C LEU A 63 7.86 7.96 -0.31
N SER A 64 7.55 7.36 0.84
CA SER A 64 8.48 6.46 1.53
C SER A 64 8.81 5.23 0.67
N LEU A 65 7.80 4.65 0.03
CA LEU A 65 7.97 3.49 -0.86
C LEU A 65 8.84 3.86 -2.07
N PHE A 66 8.57 5.01 -2.70
CA PHE A 66 9.37 5.55 -3.79
C PHE A 66 10.83 5.75 -3.39
N ARG A 67 11.09 6.38 -2.23
CA ARG A 67 12.46 6.58 -1.71
C ARG A 67 13.19 5.26 -1.49
N LYS A 68 12.52 4.24 -0.94
CA LYS A 68 13.10 2.90 -0.78
C LYS A 68 13.44 2.26 -2.12
N ALA A 69 12.53 2.33 -3.09
CA ALA A 69 12.76 1.81 -4.43
C ALA A 69 13.94 2.53 -5.13
N ALA A 70 14.01 3.86 -5.01
CA ALA A 70 15.11 4.67 -5.53
C ALA A 70 16.47 4.33 -4.89
N ALA A 71 16.46 3.89 -3.62
CA ALA A 71 17.64 3.38 -2.92
C ALA A 71 18.00 1.91 -3.27
N GLY A 72 17.28 1.28 -4.21
CA GLY A 72 17.56 -0.09 -4.67
C GLY A 72 16.78 -1.20 -3.96
N ASP A 73 15.79 -0.87 -3.13
CA ASP A 73 14.91 -1.89 -2.52
C ASP A 73 13.97 -2.49 -3.59
N LEU A 74 14.33 -3.68 -4.08
CA LEU A 74 13.56 -4.42 -5.08
C LEU A 74 12.16 -4.80 -4.60
N SER A 75 11.92 -4.93 -3.30
CA SER A 75 10.59 -5.22 -2.77
C SER A 75 9.71 -3.98 -2.87
N ALA A 76 10.23 -2.82 -2.47
CA ALA A 76 9.52 -1.56 -2.65
C ALA A 76 9.20 -1.27 -4.12
N LEU A 77 10.15 -1.55 -5.03
CA LEU A 77 9.92 -1.43 -6.47
C LEU A 77 8.79 -2.35 -6.97
N LYS A 78 8.75 -3.61 -6.50
CA LYS A 78 7.68 -4.56 -6.85
C LYS A 78 6.31 -4.10 -6.35
N GLU A 79 6.25 -3.52 -5.14
CA GLU A 79 5.01 -2.98 -4.59
C GLU A 79 4.52 -1.77 -5.40
N ILE A 80 5.41 -0.83 -5.76
CA ILE A 80 5.06 0.29 -6.65
C ILE A 80 4.52 -0.26 -7.97
N ARG A 81 5.24 -1.22 -8.57
CA ARG A 81 4.84 -1.88 -9.80
C ARG A 81 3.45 -2.50 -9.67
N ALA A 82 3.17 -3.25 -8.62
CA ALA A 82 1.85 -3.85 -8.39
C ALA A 82 0.72 -2.80 -8.28
N ILE A 83 0.98 -1.67 -7.62
CA ILE A 83 0.01 -0.58 -7.46
C ILE A 83 -0.26 0.12 -8.80
N THR A 84 0.77 0.33 -9.62
CA THR A 84 0.66 1.07 -10.89
C THR A 84 0.26 0.18 -12.08
N GLU A 85 0.60 -1.10 -12.06
CA GLU A 85 0.34 -2.03 -13.16
C GLU A 85 -1.12 -2.46 -13.25
N ASP A 86 -1.91 -2.37 -12.17
CA ASP A 86 -3.37 -2.52 -12.25
C ASP A 86 -4.00 -1.42 -13.14
N GLU A 87 -3.33 -0.28 -13.38
CA GLU A 87 -3.72 0.74 -14.37
C GLU A 87 -2.99 0.63 -15.72
N PHE A 88 -1.85 -0.08 -15.78
CA PHE A 88 -1.03 -0.30 -16.98
C PHE A 88 -1.03 -1.77 -17.40
N SER A 89 -2.19 -2.30 -17.76
CA SER A 89 -2.24 -3.56 -18.50
C SER A 89 -1.65 -3.36 -19.91
N GLY A 90 -0.39 -3.79 -20.12
CA GLY A 90 0.07 -4.18 -21.47
C GLY A 90 1.43 -3.72 -21.98
N GLY A 91 2.46 -3.48 -21.17
CA GLY A 91 3.78 -3.15 -21.70
C GLY A 91 4.94 -3.79 -20.94
N ASN A 92 5.75 -4.61 -21.61
CA ASN A 92 7.06 -5.03 -21.10
C ASN A 92 7.95 -3.80 -20.94
N VAL A 93 8.16 -3.34 -19.70
CA VAL A 93 9.10 -2.24 -19.42
C VAL A 93 10.50 -2.84 -19.28
N VAL A 94 11.34 -2.62 -20.29
CA VAL A 94 12.79 -2.83 -20.21
C VAL A 94 13.38 -1.64 -19.46
N ILE A 95 13.85 -1.87 -18.23
CA ILE A 95 14.55 -0.83 -17.46
C ILE A 95 15.98 -0.73 -18.00
N HIS A 96 16.28 0.38 -18.66
CA HIS A 96 17.66 0.76 -18.94
C HIS A 96 18.18 1.55 -17.74
N ILE A 97 19.04 0.93 -16.94
CA ILE A 97 19.83 1.64 -15.93
C ILE A 97 20.88 2.44 -16.71
N VAL A 98 20.73 3.77 -16.74
CA VAL A 98 21.74 4.66 -17.32
C VAL A 98 22.79 4.91 -16.25
N ASP A 99 23.96 4.30 -16.42
CA ASP A 99 25.12 4.47 -15.54
C ASP A 99 26.08 5.50 -16.18
N ASP A 100 25.66 6.77 -16.19
CA ASP A 100 26.47 7.89 -16.65
C ASP A 100 26.56 8.97 -15.56
N LEU A 101 27.39 8.69 -14.56
CA LEU A 101 28.03 9.70 -13.71
C LEU A 101 29.54 9.44 -13.76
N LYS A 102 30.22 10.11 -14.68
CA LYS A 102 31.67 10.34 -14.66
C LYS A 102 31.94 11.82 -14.50
#